data_AF-A0ABD3MIT9-F1
#
_entry.id   AF-A0ABD3MIT9-F1
#
_cell.length_a   1.000
_cell.length_b   1.000
_cell.length_c   1.000
_cell.angle_alpha   90.00
_cell.angle_beta   90.00
_cell.angle_gamma   90.00
#
_symmetry.space_group_name_H-M   'P 1'
#
loop_
_entity.id
_entity.type
_entity.pdbx_description
1 polymer ?
#
loop_
_entity_poly.entity_id
_entity_poly.type
_entity_poly.pdbx_seq_one_letter_code
_entity_poly.pdbx_strand_id
1 'polypeptide(L)'
;MVKVWYEPPPYGPGTSLNRPSYGVIEAKPQFIQLLSRRPQGMLIAGACAAFAAIAYIPIMVRESRQGLPFTLSPEYVAAQRAYMRYHNMNPIFGISSKEARAADEAH
;
A
#
# COMPACT_ATOMS: atom_id res chain seq x y z
N MET A 1 29.18 56.21 0.46
CA MET A 1 28.59 54.94 0.00
C MET A 1 28.91 53.88 1.04
N VAL A 2 27.94 53.53 1.90
CA VAL A 2 28.16 52.64 3.05
C VAL A 2 28.02 51.19 2.56
N LYS A 3 29.09 50.39 2.70
CA LYS A 3 29.05 48.95 2.43
C LYS A 3 28.42 48.25 3.62
N VAL A 4 27.16 47.85 3.50
CA VAL A 4 26.50 46.98 4.48
C VAL A 4 26.94 45.55 4.18
N TRP A 5 27.74 44.98 5.07
CA TRP A 5 28.02 43.56 5.08
C TRP A 5 26.74 42.82 5.46
N TYR A 6 26.10 42.17 4.50
CA TYR A 6 25.03 41.22 4.79
C TYR A 6 25.69 39.90 5.18
N GLU A 7 25.76 39.62 6.48
CA GLU A 7 25.97 38.24 6.92
C GLU A 7 24.69 37.47 6.58
N PRO A 8 24.75 36.47 5.68
CA PRO A 8 23.60 35.63 5.45
C PRO A 8 23.23 34.99 6.79
N PRO A 9 21.93 34.90 7.12
CA PRO A 9 21.49 34.24 8.34
C PRO A 9 22.18 32.86 8.40
N PRO A 10 22.67 32.44 9.59
CA PRO A 10 23.51 31.25 9.76
C PRO A 10 22.85 29.95 9.26
N TYR A 11 21.58 30.03 8.90
CA TYR A 11 20.81 28.99 8.24
C TYR A 11 20.42 29.53 6.87
N GLY A 12 21.05 29.00 5.82
CA GLY A 12 20.67 29.26 4.42
C GLY A 12 19.22 28.86 4.12
N PRO A 13 18.81 28.69 2.86
CA PRO A 13 17.48 28.17 2.52
C PRO A 13 17.37 26.68 2.90
N GLY A 14 17.36 26.44 4.22
CA GLY A 14 17.08 25.19 4.87
C GLY A 14 15.58 24.98 4.77
N THR A 15 15.24 23.92 4.06
CA THR A 15 13.99 23.18 4.22
C THR A 15 13.51 23.25 5.68
N SER A 16 12.20 23.29 5.88
CA SER A 16 11.47 23.33 7.16
C SER A 16 11.89 22.31 8.24
N LEU A 17 12.88 21.47 7.96
CA LEU A 17 13.48 20.44 8.81
C LEU A 17 14.71 20.91 9.62
N ASN A 18 15.39 22.00 9.25
CA ASN A 18 16.62 22.48 9.93
C ASN A 18 16.42 23.75 10.77
N ARG A 19 15.18 24.05 11.18
CA ARG A 19 14.87 25.17 12.07
C ARG A 19 14.57 24.62 13.45
N PRO A 20 15.12 25.17 14.56
CA PRO A 20 14.48 24.98 15.86
C PRO A 20 13.04 25.50 15.72
N SER A 21 12.05 24.66 15.99
CA SER A 21 10.65 25.01 15.81
C SER A 21 10.32 26.23 16.64
N TYR A 22 9.94 27.34 16.01
CA TYR A 22 9.38 28.47 16.73
C TYR A 22 8.00 28.04 17.25
N GLY A 23 7.92 27.77 18.55
CA GLY A 23 6.73 27.26 19.22
C GLY A 23 6.87 25.82 19.69
N VAL A 24 6.67 25.66 21.00
CA VAL A 24 6.59 24.42 21.81
C VAL A 24 7.94 23.79 22.17
N ILE A 25 8.44 24.20 23.34
CA ILE A 25 9.57 23.61 24.11
C ILE A 25 9.05 22.48 25.02
N GLU A 26 7.96 21.81 24.66
CA GLU A 26 7.60 20.55 25.32
C GLU A 26 8.31 19.42 24.60
N ALA A 27 9.00 18.58 25.38
CA ALA A 27 9.77 17.45 24.90
C ALA A 27 8.88 16.50 24.09
N LYS A 28 8.79 16.73 22.77
CA LYS A 28 8.14 15.78 21.87
C LYS A 28 8.86 14.44 22.03
N PRO A 29 8.13 13.32 22.18
CA PRO A 29 8.77 12.02 22.35
C PRO A 29 9.77 11.78 21.22
N GLN A 30 10.97 11.30 21.57
CA GLN A 30 12.11 11.19 20.66
C GLN A 30 11.75 10.45 19.36
N PHE A 31 10.85 9.47 19.46
CA PHE A 31 10.29 8.73 18.33
C PHE A 31 9.59 9.64 17.29
N ILE A 32 8.79 10.63 17.71
CA ILE A 32 8.09 11.53 16.78
C ILE A 32 9.09 12.43 16.05
N GLN A 33 10.13 12.88 16.75
CA GLN A 33 11.21 13.68 16.15
C GLN A 33 12.03 12.87 15.14
N LEU A 34 12.22 11.57 15.39
CA LEU A 34 12.88 10.66 14.46
C LEU A 34 12.01 10.36 13.25
N LEU A 35 10.70 10.18 13.42
CA LEU A 35 9.77 9.99 12.29
C LEU A 35 9.68 11.21 11.40
N SER A 36 9.56 12.41 11.96
CA SER A 36 9.37 13.64 11.16
C SER A 36 10.56 13.96 10.25
N ARG A 37 11.74 13.43 10.56
CA ARG A 37 12.97 13.56 9.76
C ARG A 37 13.10 12.51 8.65
N ARG A 38 12.25 11.48 8.63
CA ARG A 38 12.29 10.43 7.60
C ARG A 38 11.60 10.91 6.31
N PRO A 39 11.98 10.36 5.14
CA PRO A 39 11.30 10.64 3.89
C PRO A 39 9.81 10.30 3.98
N GLN A 40 8.94 11.23 3.55
CA GLN A 40 7.48 11.08 3.66
C GLN A 40 6.98 9.80 2.98
N GLY A 41 7.51 9.46 1.80
CA GLY A 41 7.11 8.23 1.09
C GLY A 41 7.39 6.95 1.87
N MET A 42 8.47 6.92 2.66
CA MET A 42 8.81 5.76 3.50
C MET A 42 7.82 5.59 4.66
N LEU A 43 7.40 6.69 5.28
CA LEU A 43 6.40 6.66 6.36
C LEU A 43 5.04 6.22 5.85
N ILE A 44 4.62 6.74 4.69
CA ILE A 44 3.34 6.39 4.06
C ILE A 44 3.35 4.91 3.67
N ALA A 45 4.39 4.44 2.99
CA ALA A 45 4.52 3.03 2.63
C ALA A 45 4.52 2.11 3.87
N GLY A 46 5.26 2.50 4.91
CA GLY A 46 5.28 1.77 6.19
C GLY A 46 3.91 1.69 6.85
N ALA A 47 3.17 2.81 6.88
CA ALA A 47 1.81 2.84 7.40
C ALA A 47 0.86 1.95 6.57
N CYS A 48 0.89 2.06 5.24
CA CYS A 48 0.07 1.22 4.36
C CYS A 48 0.35 -0.28 4.57
N ALA A 49 1.62 -0.68 4.62
CA ALA A 49 2.00 -2.07 4.85
C ALA A 49 1.55 -2.57 6.25
N ALA A 50 1.72 -1.75 7.28
CA ALA A 50 1.29 -2.09 8.64
C ALA A 50 -0.24 -2.28 8.71
N PHE A 51 -1.01 -1.37 8.13
CA PHE A 51 -2.48 -1.49 8.10
C PHE A 51 -2.96 -2.68 7.27
N ALA A 52 -2.32 -2.97 6.13
CA ALA A 52 -2.61 -4.16 5.34
C ALA A 52 -2.36 -5.45 6.15
N ALA A 53 -1.24 -5.52 6.88
CA ALA A 53 -0.92 -6.65 7.73
C ALA A 53 -1.94 -6.85 8.87
N ILE A 54 -2.34 -5.76 9.54
CA ILE A 54 -3.35 -5.81 10.61
C ILE A 54 -4.71 -6.25 10.05
N ALA A 55 -5.12 -5.71 8.89
CA ALA A 55 -6.36 -6.08 8.23
C ALA A 55 -6.39 -7.55 7.79
N TYR A 56 -5.23 -8.17 7.58
CA TYR A 56 -5.12 -9.58 7.18
C TYR A 56 -5.30 -10.56 8.35
N ILE A 57 -5.08 -10.13 9.60
CA ILE A 57 -5.22 -10.96 10.80
C ILE A 57 -6.61 -11.65 10.89
N PRO A 58 -7.76 -10.96 10.79
CA PRO A 58 -9.06 -11.61 10.88
C PRO A 58 -9.29 -12.64 9.76
N ILE A 59 -8.73 -12.43 8.57
CA ILE A 59 -8.82 -13.37 7.44
C ILE A 59 -8.04 -14.65 7.77
N MET A 60 -6.79 -14.51 8.23
CA MET A 60 -5.96 -15.64 8.68
C MET A 60 -6.59 -16.42 9.83
N VAL A 61 -7.16 -15.73 10.82
CA VAL A 61 -7.82 -16.38 11.96
C VAL A 61 -9.05 -17.15 11.50
N ARG A 62 -9.83 -16.61 10.57
CA ARG A 62 -10.97 -17.30 9.98
C ARG A 62 -10.53 -18.54 9.20
N GLU A 63 -9.54 -18.40 8.33
CA GLU A 63 -9.01 -19.49 7.52
C GLU A 63 -8.49 -20.64 8.39
N SER A 64 -7.69 -20.33 9.42
CA SER A 64 -7.14 -21.34 10.33
C SER A 64 -8.17 -22.04 11.22
N ARG A 65 -9.31 -21.40 11.53
CA ARG A 65 -10.33 -21.97 12.43
C ARG A 65 -11.53 -22.59 11.72
N GLN A 66 -11.95 -22.00 10.61
CA GLN A 66 -13.21 -22.33 9.91
C GLN A 66 -12.96 -22.79 8.47
N GLY A 67 -11.71 -22.75 8.00
CA GLY A 67 -11.36 -22.97 6.60
C GLY A 67 -11.72 -21.78 5.72
N LEU A 68 -11.27 -21.85 4.47
CA LEU A 68 -11.69 -20.92 3.43
C LEU A 68 -13.19 -21.15 3.10
N PRO A 69 -13.94 -20.09 2.72
CA PRO A 69 -15.27 -20.25 2.15
C PRO A 69 -15.29 -21.32 1.05
N PHE A 70 -16.35 -22.15 1.01
CA PHE A 70 -16.48 -23.20 -0.02
C PHE A 70 -16.42 -22.63 -1.46
N THR A 71 -16.76 -21.35 -1.63
CA THR A 71 -16.68 -20.63 -2.91
C THR A 71 -15.24 -20.44 -3.42
N LEU A 72 -14.26 -20.66 -2.56
CA LEU A 72 -12.84 -20.66 -2.91
C LEU A 72 -12.30 -22.09 -3.12
N SER A 73 -13.15 -23.12 -3.04
CA SER A 73 -12.72 -24.48 -3.36
C SER A 73 -12.35 -24.59 -4.86
N PRO A 74 -11.34 -25.39 -5.22
CA PRO A 74 -10.93 -25.53 -6.61
C PRO A 74 -12.07 -26.05 -7.49
N GLU A 75 -12.89 -26.95 -6.95
CA GLU A 75 -14.08 -27.50 -7.61
C GLU A 75 -15.13 -26.43 -7.90
N TYR A 76 -15.44 -25.59 -6.90
CA TYR A 76 -16.41 -24.51 -7.08
C TYR A 76 -15.92 -23.48 -8.09
N VAL A 77 -14.64 -23.09 -8.01
CA VAL A 77 -14.03 -22.16 -8.97
C VAL A 77 -14.07 -22.75 -10.37
N ALA A 78 -13.71 -24.02 -10.57
CA ALA A 78 -13.78 -24.68 -11.87
C ALA A 78 -15.21 -24.72 -12.42
N ALA A 79 -16.20 -25.06 -11.58
CA ALA A 79 -17.60 -25.07 -11.97
C ALA A 79 -18.10 -23.67 -12.36
N GLN A 80 -17.76 -22.64 -11.58
CA GLN A 80 -18.12 -21.25 -11.86
C GLN A 80 -17.49 -20.77 -13.17
N ARG A 81 -16.22 -21.12 -13.41
CA ARG A 81 -15.50 -20.81 -14.65
C ARG A 81 -16.17 -21.47 -15.87
N ALA A 82 -16.54 -22.74 -15.76
CA ALA A 82 -17.27 -23.46 -16.81
C ALA A 82 -18.65 -22.83 -17.08
N TYR A 83 -19.38 -22.46 -16.03
CA TYR A 83 -20.65 -21.75 -16.13
C TYR A 83 -20.50 -20.41 -16.87
N MET A 84 -19.50 -19.60 -16.48
CA MET A 84 -19.23 -18.31 -17.14
C MET A 84 -18.90 -18.48 -18.62
N ARG A 85 -18.14 -19.53 -18.98
CA ARG A 85 -17.82 -19.88 -20.36
C ARG A 85 -19.05 -20.30 -21.16
N TYR A 86 -19.90 -21.13 -20.57
CA TYR A 86 -21.15 -21.56 -21.18
C TYR A 86 -22.06 -20.37 -21.51
N HIS A 87 -22.12 -19.38 -20.62
CA HIS A 87 -22.89 -18.15 -20.81
C HIS A 87 -22.14 -17.04 -21.56
N ASN A 88 -20.95 -17.31 -22.11
CA ASN A 88 -20.13 -16.34 -22.84
C ASN A 88 -19.86 -15.04 -22.07
N MET A 89 -19.72 -15.12 -20.74
CA MET A 89 -19.46 -13.95 -19.90
C MET A 89 -18.04 -13.44 -20.12
N ASN A 90 -17.91 -12.12 -20.29
CA ASN A 90 -16.65 -11.41 -20.56
C ASN A 90 -15.83 -12.04 -21.71
N PRO A 91 -16.31 -11.97 -22.96
CA PRO A 91 -15.76 -12.70 -24.10
C PRO A 91 -14.48 -12.10 -24.72
N ILE A 92 -14.10 -10.87 -24.34
CA ILE A 92 -12.93 -10.21 -24.94
C ILE A 92 -11.68 -10.45 -24.09
N PHE A 93 -11.75 -10.18 -22.78
CA PHE A 93 -10.60 -10.26 -21.88
C PHE A 93 -10.78 -11.28 -20.75
N GLY A 94 -11.97 -11.89 -20.64
CA GLY A 94 -12.31 -12.81 -19.57
C GLY A 94 -12.17 -14.26 -19.95
N ILE A 95 -12.71 -15.12 -19.10
CA ILE A 95 -12.53 -16.57 -19.21
C ILE A 95 -13.20 -17.22 -20.44
N SER A 96 -14.12 -16.49 -21.07
CA SER A 96 -14.78 -16.90 -22.31
C SER A 96 -14.00 -16.48 -23.56
N SER A 97 -12.90 -15.74 -23.42
CA SER A 97 -12.12 -15.26 -24.56
C SER A 97 -11.46 -16.40 -25.32
N LYS A 98 -11.16 -16.14 -26.61
CA LYS A 98 -10.47 -17.10 -27.48
C LYS A 98 -9.09 -17.46 -26.94
N GLU A 99 -8.36 -16.46 -26.42
CA GLU A 99 -7.04 -16.64 -25.82
C GLU A 99 -7.11 -17.54 -24.58
N ALA A 100 -8.10 -17.32 -23.71
CA ALA A 100 -8.27 -18.13 -22.49
C ALA A 100 -8.67 -19.58 -22.79
N ARG A 101 -9.39 -19.83 -23.90
CA ARG A 101 -9.73 -21.19 -24.34
C ARG A 101 -8.54 -21.90 -24.97
N ALA A 102 -7.78 -21.20 -25.81
CA ALA A 102 -6.57 -21.73 -26.43
C ALA A 102 -5.50 -22.10 -25.39
N ALA A 103 -5.39 -21.32 -24.30
CA ALA A 103 -4.47 -21.62 -23.20
C ALA A 103 -4.85 -22.88 -22.41
N ASP A 104 -6.15 -23.15 -22.22
CA ASP A 104 -6.62 -24.36 -21.53
C ASP A 104 -6.45 -25.63 -22.39
N GLU A 105 -6.54 -25.53 -23.72
CA GLU A 105 -6.35 -26.66 -24.65
C GLU A 105 -4.87 -27.05 -24.82
N ALA A 106 -3.93 -26.18 -24.42
CA ALA A 106 -2.49 -26.40 -24.52
C ALA A 106 -1.89 -27.14 -23.31
N HIS A 107 -2.68 -27.44 -22.27
CA HIS A 107 -2.30 -28.12 -21.04
C HIS A 107 -2.97 -29.49 -20.91
#